data_AF-Q6LSD1-F1
#
_entry.id   AF-Q6LSD1-F1
#
_cell.length_a   1.000
_cell.length_b   1.000
_cell.length_c   1.000
_cell.angle_alpha   90.00
_cell.angle_beta   90.00
_cell.angle_gamma   90.00
#
_symmetry.space_group_name_H-M   'P 1'
#
loop_
_entity.id
_entity.type
_entity.pdbx_description
1 polymer ?
#
loop_
_entity_poly.entity_id
_entity_poly.type
_entity_poly.pdbx_seq_one_letter_code
_entity_poly.pdbx_strand_id
1 'polypeptide(L)'
;MAYYANIYYAEVGPVTYTENKEVYVEAKQGAIKPYKKGMFDRLRSISENWLDTPIDELEKHSDLLSKLARSVSKKLLGDLGEYYSNSNRRNQTNDRLKDLLIEHQHDEIILISHSMGTIVAYEVLRELGRDKEHQGFVLDHFITMGSPLGLTVVKGNAIGNHKNLRTPSCVRGSWTNFSDPQDFVCLDSHLADDYSANSFSIKVKDVMVCNDYPNNEHKSYGYLRTPEFSTHLASLL
;
A
#
# COMPACT_ATOMS: atom_id res chain seq x y z
N MET A 1 -15.81 -1.97 -4.73
CA MET A 1 -14.57 -1.16 -4.65
C MET A 1 -14.77 -0.03 -3.64
N ALA A 2 -13.92 0.04 -2.62
CA ALA A 2 -13.84 1.18 -1.70
C ALA A 2 -12.68 2.08 -2.15
N TYR A 3 -12.96 3.36 -2.45
CA TYR A 3 -11.95 4.32 -2.88
C TYR A 3 -11.97 5.52 -1.96
N TYR A 4 -10.89 5.68 -1.19
CA TYR A 4 -10.70 6.74 -0.19
C TYR A 4 -11.05 8.14 -0.72
N ALA A 5 -10.57 8.44 -1.93
CA ALA A 5 -10.70 9.75 -2.55
C ALA A 5 -12.18 10.14 -2.81
N ASN A 6 -13.10 9.19 -2.94
CA ASN A 6 -14.53 9.49 -3.13
C ASN A 6 -15.16 10.22 -1.94
N ILE A 7 -14.62 10.04 -0.73
CA ILE A 7 -15.13 10.68 0.49
C ILE A 7 -14.42 12.02 0.71
N TYR A 8 -13.12 12.06 0.45
CA TYR A 8 -12.29 13.24 0.70
C TYR A 8 -12.38 14.31 -0.39
N TYR A 9 -12.71 13.90 -1.62
CA TYR A 9 -12.94 14.79 -2.75
C TYR A 9 -14.39 14.72 -3.24
N ALA A 10 -15.34 14.40 -2.34
CA ALA A 10 -16.76 14.22 -2.68
C ALA A 10 -17.38 15.44 -3.39
N GLU A 11 -16.93 16.66 -3.07
CA GLU A 11 -17.37 17.90 -3.73
C GLU A 11 -16.94 18.01 -5.20
N VAL A 12 -15.88 17.28 -5.59
CA VAL A 12 -15.29 17.32 -6.94
C VAL A 12 -15.87 16.23 -7.84
N GLY A 13 -16.62 15.27 -7.27
CA GLY A 13 -17.13 14.11 -7.99
C GLY A 13 -16.02 13.11 -8.40
N PRO A 14 -16.39 11.95 -8.98
CA PRO A 14 -15.40 11.03 -9.54
C PRO A 14 -14.68 11.72 -10.70
N VAL A 15 -13.34 11.65 -10.72
CA VAL A 15 -12.52 12.22 -11.79
C VAL A 15 -12.96 11.60 -13.12
N THR A 16 -13.51 12.43 -14.01
CA THR A 16 -13.93 11.95 -15.33
C THR A 16 -12.71 11.53 -16.16
N TYR A 17 -12.91 10.70 -17.18
CA TYR A 17 -11.81 10.28 -18.05
C TYR A 17 -11.09 11.48 -18.68
N THR A 18 -11.84 12.55 -19.01
CA THR A 18 -11.34 13.81 -19.55
C THR A 18 -10.55 14.65 -18.55
N GLU A 19 -10.83 14.51 -17.25
CA GLU A 19 -10.14 15.23 -16.18
C GLU A 19 -8.99 14.42 -15.58
N ASN A 20 -8.92 13.12 -15.88
CA ASN A 20 -7.89 12.23 -15.37
C ASN A 20 -6.55 12.55 -16.05
N LYS A 21 -5.70 13.31 -15.36
CA LYS A 21 -4.34 13.62 -15.81
C LYS A 21 -3.37 12.42 -15.71
N GLU A 22 -3.80 11.34 -15.08
CA GLU A 22 -3.01 10.12 -14.86
C GLU A 22 -3.75 8.88 -15.39
N VAL A 23 -4.17 8.94 -16.65
CA VAL A 23 -4.78 7.81 -17.37
C VAL A 23 -3.81 6.64 -17.49
N TYR A 24 -4.35 5.43 -17.55
CA TYR A 24 -3.55 4.25 -17.90
C TYR A 24 -2.80 4.48 -19.22
N VAL A 25 -1.49 4.25 -19.20
CA VAL A 25 -0.62 4.28 -20.38
C VAL A 25 -0.17 2.88 -20.66
N GLU A 26 -0.51 2.35 -21.83
CA GLU A 26 -0.09 1.01 -22.24
C GLU A 26 1.44 0.89 -22.28
N ALA A 27 1.97 -0.22 -21.77
CA ALA A 27 3.40 -0.47 -21.80
C ALA A 27 3.85 -0.78 -23.22
N LYS A 28 5.01 -0.24 -23.63
CA LYS A 28 5.64 -0.65 -24.89
C LYS A 28 5.99 -2.14 -24.83
N GLN A 29 5.93 -2.83 -25.96
CA GLN A 29 6.29 -4.25 -26.03
C GLN A 29 7.69 -4.49 -25.44
N GLY A 30 7.78 -5.39 -24.46
CA GLY A 30 9.04 -5.71 -23.76
C GLY A 30 9.50 -4.69 -22.71
N ALA A 31 8.70 -3.65 -22.42
CA ALA A 31 9.01 -2.69 -21.35
C ALA A 31 8.79 -3.28 -19.96
N ILE A 32 7.73 -4.09 -19.79
CA ILE A 32 7.44 -4.80 -18.56
C ILE A 32 8.49 -5.89 -18.36
N LYS A 33 9.31 -5.74 -17.32
CA LYS A 33 10.39 -6.65 -16.99
C LYS A 33 10.21 -7.20 -15.57
N PRO A 34 10.47 -8.49 -15.35
CA PRO A 34 10.57 -9.01 -13.99
C PRO A 34 11.69 -8.31 -13.23
N TYR A 35 11.49 -8.14 -11.93
CA TYR A 35 12.50 -7.69 -11.01
C TYR A 35 13.69 -8.66 -11.00
N LYS A 36 14.90 -8.12 -11.24
CA LYS A 36 16.14 -8.90 -11.20
C LYS A 36 16.95 -8.55 -9.96
N LYS A 37 16.91 -9.46 -8.98
CA LYS A 37 17.72 -9.40 -7.76
C LYS A 37 19.21 -9.28 -8.13
N GLY A 38 19.85 -8.16 -7.79
CA GLY A 38 21.29 -7.92 -8.03
C GLY A 38 21.69 -6.60 -8.70
N MET A 39 20.86 -5.92 -9.51
CA MET A 39 21.26 -4.64 -10.11
C MET A 39 21.02 -3.45 -9.16
N PHE A 40 19.86 -3.41 -8.50
CA PHE A 40 19.50 -2.35 -7.55
C PHE A 40 19.80 -2.69 -6.09
N ASP A 41 19.93 -3.97 -5.74
CA ASP A 41 20.35 -4.40 -4.39
C ASP A 41 21.78 -3.94 -4.03
N ARG A 42 22.66 -3.74 -5.03
CA ARG A 42 24.03 -3.24 -4.85
C ARG A 42 24.09 -1.73 -4.57
N LEU A 43 23.11 -0.98 -5.06
CA LEU A 43 22.87 0.40 -4.63
C LEU A 43 22.30 0.45 -3.21
N ARG A 44 21.71 -0.66 -2.73
CA ARG A 44 21.10 -0.77 -1.40
C ARG A 44 22.08 -1.03 -0.25
N SER A 45 23.23 -1.69 -0.47
CA SER A 45 24.27 -1.75 0.59
C SER A 45 24.92 -0.39 0.88
N ILE A 46 24.65 0.61 0.03
CA ILE A 46 25.00 2.02 0.22
C ILE A 46 23.84 2.75 0.93
N SER A 47 22.61 2.20 0.89
CA SER A 47 21.37 2.83 1.32
C SER A 47 20.88 2.45 2.73
N GLU A 48 21.59 1.59 3.48
CA GLU A 48 21.32 1.48 4.93
C GLU A 48 21.53 2.84 5.61
N ASN A 49 22.42 3.69 5.07
CA ASN A 49 22.54 5.09 5.48
C ASN A 49 21.39 5.97 4.98
N TRP A 50 20.67 5.62 3.91
CA TRP A 50 19.58 6.42 3.32
C TRP A 50 18.26 6.32 4.09
N LEU A 51 18.06 5.25 4.87
CA LEU A 51 16.91 5.12 5.77
C LEU A 51 16.93 6.16 6.91
N ASP A 52 18.14 6.59 7.33
CA ASP A 52 18.37 7.67 8.30
C ASP A 52 18.66 9.03 7.63
N THR A 53 18.68 9.07 6.30
CA THR A 53 19.04 10.26 5.55
C THR A 53 17.80 11.16 5.36
N PRO A 54 17.84 12.43 5.82
CA PRO A 54 16.77 13.39 5.57
C PRO A 54 16.45 13.46 4.07
N ILE A 55 15.16 13.63 3.73
CA ILE A 55 14.67 13.80 2.35
C ILE A 55 15.53 14.82 1.56
N ASP A 56 16.12 15.79 2.25
CA ASP A 56 17.01 16.84 1.73
C ASP A 56 18.35 16.32 1.13
N GLU A 57 18.88 15.19 1.57
CA GLU A 57 20.13 14.63 1.02
C GLU A 57 19.90 13.81 -0.27
N LEU A 58 18.69 13.24 -0.40
CA LEU A 58 18.17 12.61 -1.62
C LEU A 58 17.96 13.60 -2.77
N GLU A 59 17.81 14.89 -2.45
CA GLU A 59 17.58 15.97 -3.44
C GLU A 59 18.74 16.16 -4.42
N LYS A 60 19.95 15.67 -4.12
CA LYS A 60 21.17 16.00 -4.88
C LYS A 60 21.32 15.30 -6.25
N HIS A 61 20.57 14.23 -6.55
CA HIS A 61 20.89 13.36 -7.69
C HIS A 61 19.88 13.35 -8.86
N SER A 62 18.71 13.99 -8.74
CA SER A 62 17.81 14.24 -9.89
C SER A 62 16.68 15.20 -9.50
N ASP A 63 16.68 16.40 -10.10
CA ASP A 63 15.68 17.46 -9.88
C ASP A 63 14.23 17.04 -10.20
N LEU A 64 14.03 16.03 -11.03
CA LEU A 64 12.69 15.54 -11.40
C LEU A 64 12.18 14.52 -10.38
N LEU A 65 13.04 13.56 -9.98
CA LEU A 65 12.72 12.56 -8.97
C LEU A 65 12.45 13.22 -7.62
N SER A 66 13.23 14.25 -7.25
CA SER A 66 13.02 15.00 -6.01
C SER A 66 11.67 15.73 -6.00
N LYS A 67 11.24 16.31 -7.13
CA LYS A 67 9.93 16.99 -7.23
C LYS A 67 8.77 16.01 -7.14
N LEU A 68 8.86 14.85 -7.79
CA LEU A 68 7.85 13.81 -7.72
C LEU A 68 7.75 13.24 -6.30
N ALA A 69 8.88 12.82 -5.72
CA ALA A 69 8.95 12.32 -4.35
C ALA A 69 8.37 13.33 -3.35
N ARG A 70 8.79 14.61 -3.41
CA ARG A 70 8.26 15.66 -2.53
C ARG A 70 6.76 15.89 -2.73
N SER A 71 6.27 15.88 -3.97
CA SER A 71 4.84 16.07 -4.26
C SER A 71 4.00 14.92 -3.72
N VAL A 72 4.42 13.67 -3.97
CA VAL A 72 3.70 12.48 -3.51
C VAL A 72 3.77 12.38 -1.98
N SER A 73 4.93 12.55 -1.37
CA SER A 73 5.09 12.53 0.09
C SER A 73 4.32 13.65 0.77
N LYS A 74 4.33 14.88 0.23
CA LYS A 74 3.54 15.99 0.79
C LYS A 74 2.04 15.70 0.70
N LYS A 75 1.57 15.17 -0.43
CA LYS A 75 0.17 14.79 -0.58
C LYS A 75 -0.21 13.68 0.39
N LEU A 76 0.57 12.61 0.46
CA LEU A 76 0.34 11.50 1.38
C LEU A 76 0.34 11.96 2.85
N LEU A 77 1.31 12.77 3.27
CA LEU A 77 1.36 13.27 4.64
C LEU A 77 0.18 14.19 4.95
N GLY A 78 -0.26 15.00 3.99
CA GLY A 78 -1.47 15.81 4.11
C GLY A 78 -2.73 14.95 4.25
N ASP A 79 -2.90 13.96 3.38
CA ASP A 79 -4.01 13.02 3.41
C ASP A 79 -4.01 12.19 4.71
N LEU A 80 -2.83 11.78 5.19
CA LEU A 80 -2.67 11.10 6.48
C LEU A 80 -3.05 12.00 7.65
N GLY A 81 -2.62 13.26 7.62
CA GLY A 81 -2.98 14.26 8.62
C GLY A 81 -4.49 14.38 8.75
N GLU A 82 -5.19 14.55 7.63
CA GLU A 82 -6.66 14.64 7.61
C GLU A 82 -7.32 13.31 8.01
N TYR A 83 -6.79 12.17 7.59
CA TYR A 83 -7.30 10.86 7.98
C TYR A 83 -7.25 10.64 9.49
N TYR A 84 -6.15 10.99 10.14
CA TYR A 84 -6.02 10.82 11.58
C TYR A 84 -6.70 11.94 12.40
N SER A 85 -6.81 13.16 11.87
CA SER A 85 -7.42 14.30 12.59
C SER A 85 -8.95 14.32 12.52
N ASN A 86 -9.55 13.76 11.45
CA ASN A 86 -10.99 13.85 11.19
C ASN A 86 -11.68 12.49 11.38
N SER A 87 -12.10 12.21 12.62
CA SER A 87 -12.74 10.94 12.98
C SER A 87 -13.98 10.62 12.15
N ASN A 88 -14.79 11.61 11.79
CA ASN A 88 -15.99 11.40 10.98
C ASN A 88 -15.64 10.89 9.57
N ARG A 89 -14.67 11.53 8.89
CA ARG A 89 -14.24 11.10 7.54
C ARG A 89 -13.52 9.76 7.57
N ARG A 90 -12.71 9.53 8.61
CA ARG A 90 -12.06 8.24 8.84
C ARG A 90 -13.08 7.12 9.02
N ASN A 91 -14.07 7.32 9.90
CA ASN A 91 -15.12 6.33 10.14
C ASN A 91 -15.91 6.06 8.86
N GLN A 92 -16.36 7.09 8.14
CA GLN A 92 -17.06 6.91 6.86
C GLN A 92 -16.25 6.10 5.83
N THR A 93 -14.93 6.29 5.80
CA THR A 93 -14.03 5.53 4.91
C THR A 93 -13.89 4.09 5.37
N ASN A 94 -13.66 3.90 6.66
CA ASN A 94 -13.46 2.59 7.26
C ASN A 94 -14.74 1.76 7.16
N ASP A 95 -15.90 2.35 7.49
CA ASP A 95 -17.23 1.73 7.41
C ASP A 95 -17.54 1.30 5.97
N ARG A 96 -17.24 2.14 4.96
CA ARG A 96 -17.47 1.76 3.56
C ARG A 96 -16.69 0.51 3.13
N LEU A 97 -15.47 0.33 3.61
CA LEU A 97 -14.70 -0.89 3.35
C LEU A 97 -15.20 -2.05 4.21
N LYS A 98 -15.49 -1.79 5.49
CA LYS A 98 -15.98 -2.78 6.46
C LYS A 98 -17.29 -3.41 5.99
N ASP A 99 -18.26 -2.59 5.60
CA ASP A 99 -19.57 -3.02 5.11
C ASP A 99 -19.44 -3.90 3.87
N LEU A 100 -18.59 -3.51 2.91
CA LEU A 100 -18.34 -4.29 1.70
C LEU A 100 -17.71 -5.66 2.02
N LEU A 101 -16.78 -5.72 2.98
CA LEU A 101 -16.18 -6.97 3.40
C LEU A 101 -17.19 -7.87 4.12
N ILE A 102 -18.06 -7.30 4.96
CA ILE A 102 -19.12 -8.04 5.67
C ILE A 102 -20.17 -8.57 4.68
N GLU A 103 -20.54 -7.78 3.67
CA GLU A 103 -21.48 -8.19 2.61
C GLU A 103 -21.00 -9.48 1.91
N HIS A 104 -19.69 -9.58 1.68
CA HIS A 104 -19.04 -10.71 1.01
C HIS A 104 -18.41 -11.74 1.98
N GLN A 105 -18.73 -11.73 3.27
CA GLN A 105 -18.06 -12.55 4.28
C GLN A 105 -18.17 -14.08 4.10
N HIS A 106 -19.01 -14.53 3.17
CA HIS A 106 -19.20 -15.94 2.83
C HIS A 106 -18.54 -16.33 1.50
N ASP A 107 -17.92 -15.37 0.81
CA ASP A 107 -17.15 -15.59 -0.41
C ASP A 107 -15.65 -15.77 -0.06
N GLU A 108 -14.87 -16.26 -1.02
CA GLU A 108 -13.41 -16.16 -0.96
C GLU A 108 -12.98 -14.73 -1.34
N ILE A 109 -12.26 -14.05 -0.45
CA ILE A 109 -11.93 -12.63 -0.59
C ILE A 109 -10.43 -12.42 -0.78
N ILE A 110 -10.08 -11.88 -1.95
CA ILE A 110 -8.77 -11.28 -2.21
C ILE A 110 -8.90 -9.75 -2.10
N LEU A 111 -8.33 -9.16 -1.05
CA LEU A 111 -8.30 -7.70 -0.87
C LEU A 111 -7.00 -7.11 -1.41
N ILE A 112 -7.10 -6.35 -2.50
CA ILE A 112 -5.96 -5.63 -3.10
C ILE A 112 -6.06 -4.16 -2.71
N SER A 113 -5.01 -3.62 -2.09
CA SER A 113 -4.96 -2.24 -1.59
C SER A 113 -3.69 -1.52 -2.04
N HIS A 114 -3.78 -0.21 -2.24
CA HIS A 114 -2.67 0.61 -2.75
C HIS A 114 -2.51 1.92 -1.99
N SER A 115 -1.27 2.33 -1.77
CA SER A 115 -0.95 3.63 -1.15
C SER A 115 -1.71 3.82 0.17
N MET A 116 -2.35 4.95 0.36
CA MET A 116 -3.19 5.27 1.52
C MET A 116 -4.28 4.21 1.79
N GLY A 117 -4.79 3.54 0.75
CA GLY A 117 -5.73 2.43 0.88
C GLY A 117 -5.17 1.23 1.64
N THR A 118 -3.84 1.02 1.69
CA THR A 118 -3.25 -0.06 2.51
C THR A 118 -3.38 0.24 4.00
N ILE A 119 -3.35 1.51 4.41
CA ILE A 119 -3.52 1.94 5.80
C ILE A 119 -4.97 1.71 6.22
N VAL A 120 -5.91 2.22 5.41
CA VAL A 120 -7.36 2.02 5.63
C VAL A 120 -7.68 0.52 5.71
N ALA A 121 -7.21 -0.28 4.75
CA ALA A 121 -7.43 -1.72 4.74
C ALA A 121 -6.86 -2.40 5.98
N TYR A 122 -5.64 -2.07 6.37
CA TYR A 122 -5.03 -2.64 7.56
C TYR A 122 -5.81 -2.28 8.84
N GLU A 123 -6.22 -1.03 9.02
CA GLU A 123 -7.03 -0.63 10.19
C GLU A 123 -8.37 -1.36 10.25
N VAL A 124 -9.10 -1.42 9.13
CA VAL A 124 -10.39 -2.12 9.04
C VAL A 124 -10.24 -3.61 9.33
N LEU A 125 -9.22 -4.27 8.79
CA LEU A 125 -8.96 -5.69 9.07
C LEU A 125 -8.55 -5.91 10.54
N ARG A 126 -7.77 -4.99 11.14
CA ARG A 126 -7.42 -5.06 12.57
C ARG A 126 -8.64 -4.85 13.47
N GLU A 127 -9.61 -4.05 13.04
CA GLU A 127 -10.89 -3.87 13.71
C GLU A 127 -11.78 -5.11 13.57
N LEU A 128 -12.04 -5.58 12.34
CA LEU A 128 -12.83 -6.79 12.07
C LEU A 128 -12.28 -8.01 12.80
N GLY A 129 -10.95 -8.17 12.85
CA GLY A 129 -10.31 -9.27 13.57
C GLY A 129 -10.48 -9.22 15.11
N ARG A 130 -11.01 -8.13 15.67
CA ARG A 130 -11.37 -7.97 17.10
C ARG A 130 -12.88 -7.85 17.32
N ASP A 131 -13.65 -7.66 16.25
CA ASP A 131 -15.08 -7.44 16.30
C ASP A 131 -15.77 -8.70 16.83
N LYS A 132 -16.59 -8.53 17.88
CA LYS A 132 -17.30 -9.64 18.51
C LYS A 132 -18.48 -10.12 17.68
N GLU A 133 -19.07 -9.23 16.89
CA GLU A 133 -20.24 -9.54 16.05
C GLU A 133 -19.82 -10.30 14.80
N HIS A 134 -18.58 -10.11 14.35
CA HIS A 134 -18.02 -10.71 13.13
C HIS A 134 -16.79 -11.60 13.40
N GLN A 135 -16.72 -12.29 14.55
CA GLN A 135 -15.56 -13.15 14.91
C GLN A 135 -15.27 -14.28 13.91
N GLY A 136 -16.24 -14.63 13.07
CA GLY A 136 -16.09 -15.61 12.00
C GLY A 136 -15.55 -15.04 10.69
N PHE A 137 -15.37 -13.72 10.57
CA PHE A 137 -14.89 -13.10 9.34
C PHE A 137 -13.49 -13.60 8.98
N VAL A 138 -13.37 -14.08 7.75
CA VAL A 138 -12.12 -14.59 7.17
C VAL A 138 -11.82 -13.78 5.91
N LEU A 139 -10.57 -13.34 5.81
CA LEU A 139 -10.00 -12.84 4.58
C LEU A 139 -8.96 -13.86 4.09
N ASP A 140 -9.11 -14.34 2.87
CA ASP A 140 -8.21 -15.33 2.30
C ASP A 140 -6.86 -14.71 1.97
N HIS A 141 -6.85 -13.63 1.18
CA HIS A 141 -5.60 -13.02 0.71
C HIS A 141 -5.61 -11.50 0.85
N PHE A 142 -4.62 -10.98 1.57
CA PHE A 142 -4.36 -9.55 1.66
C PHE A 142 -3.17 -9.17 0.78
N ILE A 143 -3.40 -8.28 -0.19
CA ILE A 143 -2.36 -7.78 -1.09
C ILE A 143 -2.22 -6.28 -0.88
N THR A 144 -0.99 -5.85 -0.58
CA THR A 144 -0.63 -4.43 -0.48
C THR A 144 0.34 -4.08 -1.61
N MET A 145 0.20 -2.90 -2.19
CA MET A 145 1.12 -2.37 -3.19
C MET A 145 1.38 -0.88 -2.95
N GLY A 146 2.60 -0.41 -3.19
CA GLY A 146 2.89 1.01 -2.96
C GLY A 146 2.66 1.42 -1.51
N SER A 147 2.91 0.55 -0.53
CA SER A 147 2.36 0.70 0.83
C SER A 147 3.21 1.62 1.72
N PRO A 148 2.62 2.68 2.31
CA PRO A 148 3.27 3.49 3.35
C PRO A 148 3.22 2.88 4.76
N LEU A 149 2.79 1.62 4.91
CA LEU A 149 2.69 0.95 6.23
C LEU A 149 4.03 0.83 6.97
N GLY A 150 5.15 0.95 6.25
CA GLY A 150 6.50 0.98 6.80
C GLY A 150 6.92 2.36 7.37
N LEU A 151 6.20 3.44 7.09
CA LEU A 151 6.57 4.78 7.57
C LEU A 151 6.36 4.91 9.09
N THR A 152 7.34 5.48 9.80
CA THR A 152 7.29 5.68 11.26
C THR A 152 6.06 6.44 11.72
N VAL A 153 5.63 7.47 10.98
CA VAL A 153 4.41 8.24 11.29
C VAL A 153 3.14 7.37 11.22
N VAL A 154 3.10 6.43 10.28
CA VAL A 154 2.01 5.47 10.15
C VAL A 154 2.09 4.45 11.27
N LYS A 155 3.28 3.90 11.55
CA LYS A 155 3.50 2.96 12.67
C LYS A 155 3.12 3.56 14.03
N GLY A 156 3.40 4.85 14.25
CA GLY A 156 3.08 5.57 15.49
C GLY A 156 1.60 5.94 15.64
N ASN A 157 0.91 6.25 14.53
CA ASN A 157 -0.51 6.63 14.55
C ASN A 157 -1.46 5.44 14.43
N ALA A 158 -1.13 4.44 13.60
CA ALA A 158 -1.94 3.24 13.39
C ALA A 158 -2.04 2.40 14.68
N ILE A 159 -1.06 2.50 15.58
CA ILE A 159 -1.05 1.83 16.87
C ILE A 159 -0.33 2.72 17.87
N GLY A 160 -1.03 3.18 18.91
CA GLY A 160 -0.45 3.89 20.07
C GLY A 160 0.57 3.10 20.90
N ASN A 161 1.18 2.06 20.31
CA ASN A 161 2.36 1.33 20.75
C ASN A 161 2.89 0.50 19.58
N HIS A 162 4.09 0.82 19.09
CA HIS A 162 4.86 0.02 18.10
C HIS A 162 4.95 -1.48 18.42
N LYS A 163 4.68 -1.87 19.67
CA LYS A 163 4.82 -3.23 20.21
C LYS A 163 3.79 -4.27 19.68
N ASN A 164 2.83 -3.90 18.84
CA ASN A 164 1.75 -4.81 18.39
C ASN A 164 1.44 -4.77 16.88
N LEU A 165 2.39 -4.33 16.06
CA LEU A 165 2.30 -4.47 14.60
C LEU A 165 2.35 -5.96 14.24
N ARG A 166 1.28 -6.42 13.56
CA ARG A 166 1.12 -7.82 13.18
C ARG A 166 0.11 -7.98 12.07
N THR A 167 0.20 -9.07 11.32
CA THR A 167 -0.85 -9.50 10.39
C THR A 167 -2.22 -9.48 11.08
N PRO A 168 -3.28 -8.93 10.47
CA PRO A 168 -4.61 -8.96 11.07
C PRO A 168 -5.09 -10.41 11.34
N SER A 169 -5.82 -10.61 12.43
CA SER A 169 -6.24 -11.94 12.89
C SER A 169 -7.27 -12.62 12.00
N CYS A 170 -8.02 -11.84 11.21
CA CYS A 170 -8.97 -12.36 10.22
C CYS A 170 -8.30 -12.88 8.94
N VAL A 171 -7.02 -12.58 8.68
CA VAL A 171 -6.30 -13.06 7.48
C VAL A 171 -5.87 -14.51 7.66
N ARG A 172 -6.29 -15.40 6.75
CA ARG A 172 -6.07 -16.86 6.88
C ARG A 172 -5.18 -17.48 5.80
N GLY A 173 -5.17 -16.95 4.58
CA GLY A 173 -4.36 -17.50 3.49
C GLY A 173 -2.99 -16.85 3.38
N SER A 174 -2.93 -15.56 3.02
CA SER A 174 -1.64 -14.86 2.87
C SER A 174 -1.73 -13.35 3.06
N TRP A 175 -0.58 -12.74 3.37
CA TRP A 175 -0.35 -11.32 3.16
C TRP A 175 0.89 -11.14 2.28
N THR A 176 0.71 -10.59 1.08
CA THR A 176 1.81 -10.28 0.14
C THR A 176 1.90 -8.78 -0.07
N ASN A 177 3.10 -8.22 0.09
CA ASN A 177 3.38 -6.80 -0.12
C ASN A 177 4.27 -6.61 -1.36
N PHE A 178 3.82 -5.79 -2.31
CA PHE A 178 4.56 -5.44 -3.52
C PHE A 178 5.13 -4.03 -3.42
N SER A 179 6.44 -3.89 -3.60
CA SER A 179 7.13 -2.60 -3.52
C SER A 179 8.13 -2.43 -4.66
N ASP A 180 8.13 -1.26 -5.29
CA ASP A 180 9.21 -0.84 -6.18
C ASP A 180 10.27 -0.07 -5.37
N PRO A 181 11.57 -0.41 -5.45
CA PRO A 181 12.63 0.36 -4.80
C PRO A 181 12.69 1.86 -5.16
N GLN A 182 12.18 2.25 -6.33
CA GLN A 182 12.13 3.63 -6.82
C GLN A 182 10.85 4.37 -6.37
N ASP A 183 9.90 3.67 -5.76
CA ASP A 183 8.72 4.28 -5.16
C ASP A 183 9.05 4.85 -3.78
N PHE A 184 9.34 6.15 -3.73
CA PHE A 184 9.68 6.89 -2.51
C PHE A 184 8.54 6.97 -1.47
N VAL A 185 7.35 6.45 -1.76
CA VAL A 185 6.32 6.26 -0.71
C VAL A 185 6.58 4.98 0.08
N CYS A 186 7.21 4.00 -0.55
CA CYS A 186 7.61 2.71 0.03
C CYS A 186 9.02 2.77 0.65
N LEU A 187 9.43 3.91 1.22
CA LEU A 187 10.79 4.09 1.77
C LEU A 187 11.21 2.97 2.72
N ASP A 188 10.24 2.39 3.43
CA ASP A 188 10.38 1.08 4.05
C ASP A 188 9.59 0.03 3.25
N SER A 189 10.34 -0.79 2.52
CA SER A 189 9.85 -1.82 1.59
C SER A 189 9.75 -3.20 2.24
N HIS A 190 10.13 -3.35 3.51
CA HIS A 190 10.28 -4.63 4.18
C HIS A 190 9.29 -4.80 5.32
N LEU A 191 7.98 -4.75 5.02
CA LEU A 191 6.95 -4.89 6.08
C LEU A 191 7.11 -6.18 6.90
N ALA A 192 7.81 -7.21 6.38
CA ALA A 192 8.08 -8.44 7.08
C ALA A 192 9.00 -8.32 8.30
N ASP A 193 9.79 -7.25 8.45
CA ASP A 193 10.56 -7.03 9.67
C ASP A 193 9.75 -6.31 10.77
N ASP A 194 8.76 -5.51 10.36
CA ASP A 194 7.90 -4.73 11.25
C ASP A 194 6.66 -5.50 11.75
N TYR A 195 6.01 -6.25 10.86
CA TYR A 195 4.72 -6.88 11.12
C TYR A 195 4.91 -8.35 11.48
N SER A 196 4.72 -8.66 12.76
CA SER A 196 4.78 -10.03 13.26
C SER A 196 3.65 -10.91 12.72
N ALA A 197 3.83 -12.24 12.77
CA ALA A 197 2.79 -13.16 12.33
C ALA A 197 1.53 -13.11 13.23
N ASN A 198 0.37 -13.44 12.66
CA ASN A 198 -0.86 -13.66 13.43
C ASN A 198 -0.87 -15.07 14.09
N SER A 199 -1.98 -15.42 14.75
CA SER A 199 -2.14 -16.72 15.42
C SER A 199 -2.18 -17.92 14.46
N PHE A 200 -2.35 -17.69 13.16
CA PHE A 200 -2.31 -18.71 12.10
C PHE A 200 -0.93 -18.78 11.43
N SER A 201 0.09 -18.15 12.04
CA SER A 201 1.45 -18.06 11.51
C SER A 201 1.55 -17.36 10.16
N ILE A 202 0.52 -16.58 9.76
CA ILE A 202 0.57 -15.78 8.54
C ILE A 202 1.45 -14.57 8.78
N LYS A 203 2.58 -14.52 8.08
CA LYS A 203 3.52 -13.40 8.04
C LYS A 203 3.43 -12.71 6.68
N VAL A 204 3.62 -11.40 6.65
CA VAL A 204 3.74 -10.68 5.39
C VAL A 204 4.96 -11.18 4.60
N LYS A 205 4.77 -11.32 3.28
CA LYS A 205 5.80 -11.68 2.31
C LYS A 205 6.03 -10.48 1.39
N ASP A 206 7.19 -9.87 1.51
CA ASP A 206 7.60 -8.79 0.62
C ASP A 206 8.08 -9.33 -0.74
N VAL A 207 7.61 -8.71 -1.81
CA VAL A 207 7.93 -9.02 -3.21
C VAL A 207 8.32 -7.73 -3.91
N MET A 208 9.58 -7.66 -4.33
CA MET A 208 10.08 -6.51 -5.07
C MET A 208 9.60 -6.57 -6.52
N VAL A 209 9.24 -5.42 -7.07
CA VAL A 209 8.78 -5.29 -8.46
C VAL A 209 9.48 -4.14 -9.19
N CYS A 210 9.33 -4.12 -10.51
CA CYS A 210 9.69 -2.97 -11.34
C CYS A 210 8.40 -2.36 -11.92
N ASN A 211 7.93 -1.30 -11.28
CA ASN A 211 6.87 -0.42 -11.75
C ASN A 211 7.43 0.48 -12.86
N ASP A 212 7.05 0.17 -14.09
CA ASP A 212 7.46 0.92 -15.29
C ASP A 212 6.47 2.03 -15.68
N TYR A 213 5.58 2.45 -14.77
CA TYR A 213 4.59 3.48 -15.07
C TYR A 213 5.27 4.84 -15.32
N PRO A 214 4.99 5.52 -16.45
CA PRO A 214 5.76 6.69 -16.85
C PRO A 214 5.69 7.84 -15.85
N ASN A 215 6.85 8.29 -15.35
CA ASN A 215 7.01 9.44 -14.46
C ASN A 215 6.19 9.37 -13.15
N ASN A 216 5.76 8.16 -12.74
CA ASN A 216 5.07 7.94 -11.47
C ASN A 216 5.18 6.46 -11.07
N GLU A 217 6.29 6.11 -10.45
CA GLU A 217 6.63 4.79 -9.92
C GLU A 217 5.70 4.37 -8.76
N HIS A 218 4.93 5.32 -8.22
CA HIS A 218 3.91 5.05 -7.21
C HIS A 218 2.54 4.68 -7.81
N LYS A 219 2.32 4.84 -9.11
CA LYS A 219 0.99 4.63 -9.71
C LYS A 219 0.60 3.15 -9.67
N SER A 220 -0.61 2.87 -9.19
CA SER A 220 -1.17 1.50 -9.07
C SER A 220 -1.15 0.71 -10.38
N TYR A 221 -1.38 1.36 -11.53
CA TYR A 221 -1.36 0.71 -12.84
C TYR A 221 -0.04 -0.02 -13.14
N GLY A 222 1.08 0.57 -12.73
CA GLY A 222 2.38 -0.03 -12.94
C GLY A 222 2.60 -1.26 -12.07
N TYR A 223 2.17 -1.22 -10.79
CA TYR A 223 2.16 -2.39 -9.92
C TYR A 223 1.32 -3.54 -10.49
N LEU A 224 0.08 -3.24 -10.89
CA LEU A 224 -0.87 -4.25 -11.39
C LEU A 224 -0.39 -4.98 -12.64
N ARG A 225 0.40 -4.32 -13.50
CA ARG A 225 0.94 -4.93 -14.73
C ARG A 225 2.30 -5.59 -14.56
N THR A 226 2.86 -5.61 -13.35
CA THR A 226 4.14 -6.31 -13.13
C THR A 226 3.97 -7.82 -13.25
N PRO A 227 4.99 -8.54 -13.77
CA PRO A 227 4.91 -10.00 -13.90
C PRO A 227 4.74 -10.68 -12.55
N GLU A 228 5.39 -10.18 -11.49
CA GLU A 228 5.30 -10.71 -10.14
C GLU A 228 3.88 -10.62 -9.60
N PHE A 229 3.25 -9.44 -9.73
CA PHE A 229 1.88 -9.24 -9.27
C PHE A 229 0.91 -10.14 -10.04
N SER A 230 0.98 -10.12 -11.37
CA SER A 230 0.07 -10.88 -12.23
C SER A 230 0.20 -12.39 -11.99
N THR A 231 1.44 -12.90 -11.87
CA THR A 231 1.70 -14.30 -11.57
C THR A 231 1.21 -14.68 -10.19
N HIS A 232 1.40 -13.81 -9.19
CA HIS A 232 0.91 -14.08 -7.84
C HIS A 232 -0.61 -14.11 -7.80
N LEU A 233 -1.29 -13.12 -8.38
CA LEU A 233 -2.75 -13.08 -8.42
C LEU A 233 -3.32 -14.32 -9.13
N ALA A 234 -2.74 -14.72 -10.26
CA ALA A 234 -3.15 -15.93 -10.97
C ALA A 234 -2.92 -17.22 -10.16
N SER A 235 -2.00 -17.23 -9.20
CA SER A 235 -1.78 -18.39 -8.30
C SER A 235 -2.79 -18.50 -7.16
N LEU A 236 -3.64 -17.48 -6.97
CA LEU A 236 -4.67 -17.42 -5.93
C LEU A 236 -6.08 -17.68 -6.49
N LEU A 237 -6.22 -17.81 -7.81
CA LEU A 237 -7.46 -18.07 -8.54
C LEU A 237 -7.49 -19.52 -9.02
#